data_AF-A0A7C9DBF0-F1
#
_entry.id   AF-A0A7C9DBF0-F1
#
_cell.length_a   1.000
_cell.length_b   1.000
_cell.length_c   1.000
_cell.angle_alpha   90.00
_cell.angle_beta   90.00
_cell.angle_gamma   90.00
#
_symmetry.space_group_name_H-M   'P 1'
#
loop_
_entity.id
_entity.type
_entity.pdbx_description
1 polymer ?
#
loop_
_entity_poly.entity_id
_entity_poly.type
_entity_poly.pdbx_seq_one_letter_code
_entity_poly.pdbx_strand_id
1 'polypeptide(L)'
;LNQMRAAICDMVAIAKHLNVTLIVPELDKTSFWNDPSEFQDIFDVDHFINSLRDEVRILKELPPRVKRRVELGLHYSLPPVSWSDISYYENQILPLIQKYKVVQLNKTDTRLANNGLPLDIQKLRCKV
;
A
#
# COMPACT_ATOMS: atom_id res chain seq x y z
N LEU A 1 16.85 -0.08 -0.24
CA LEU A 1 16.10 0.98 -0.95
C LEU A 1 15.34 0.50 -2.19
N ASN A 2 15.97 -0.12 -3.20
CA ASN A 2 15.29 -0.50 -4.45
C ASN A 2 14.13 -1.50 -4.26
N GLN A 3 14.25 -2.44 -3.31
CA GLN A 3 13.16 -3.37 -2.98
C GLN A 3 11.97 -2.66 -2.30
N MET A 4 12.22 -1.68 -1.43
CA MET A 4 11.18 -0.87 -0.79
C MET A 4 10.42 -0.04 -1.82
N ARG A 5 11.15 0.59 -2.76
CA ARG A 5 10.52 1.35 -3.87
C ARG A 5 9.59 0.48 -4.69
N ALA A 6 10.03 -0.71 -5.10
CA ALA A 6 9.18 -1.65 -5.84
C ALA A 6 7.90 -2.04 -5.08
N ALA A 7 8.01 -2.29 -3.77
CA ALA A 7 6.87 -2.58 -2.92
C ALA A 7 5.87 -1.40 -2.85
N ILE A 8 6.37 -0.17 -2.70
CA ILE A 8 5.54 1.04 -2.69
C ILE A 8 4.84 1.22 -4.03
N CYS A 9 5.54 1.04 -5.16
CA CYS A 9 4.98 1.11 -6.50
C CYS A 9 3.83 0.10 -6.68
N ASP A 10 4.01 -1.13 -6.20
CA ASP A 10 2.99 -2.18 -6.29
C ASP A 10 1.75 -1.82 -5.47
N MET A 11 1.91 -1.30 -4.25
CA MET A 11 0.79 -0.88 -3.40
C MET A 11 0.02 0.31 -3.99
N VAL A 12 0.72 1.26 -4.61
CA VAL A 12 0.09 2.37 -5.34
C VAL A 12 -0.75 1.85 -6.51
N ALA A 13 -0.19 0.91 -7.28
CA ALA A 13 -0.88 0.26 -8.40
C ALA A 13 -2.14 -0.49 -7.94
N ILE A 14 -2.04 -1.29 -6.88
CA ILE A 14 -3.17 -2.03 -6.31
C ILE A 14 -4.24 -1.08 -5.78
N ALA A 15 -3.83 -0.02 -5.07
CA ALA A 15 -4.78 0.96 -4.53
C ALA A 15 -5.55 1.70 -5.62
N LYS A 16 -4.88 2.07 -6.72
CA LYS A 16 -5.54 2.63 -7.91
C LYS A 16 -6.51 1.61 -8.52
N HIS A 17 -6.05 0.39 -8.76
CA HIS A 17 -6.85 -0.66 -9.40
C HIS A 17 -8.13 -0.97 -8.62
N LEU A 18 -8.03 -1.07 -7.30
CA LEU A 18 -9.18 -1.31 -6.41
C LEU A 18 -10.02 -0.05 -6.13
N ASN A 19 -9.57 1.12 -6.60
CA ASN A 19 -10.16 2.42 -6.28
C ASN A 19 -10.33 2.65 -4.76
N VAL A 20 -9.27 2.37 -3.99
CA VAL A 20 -9.24 2.54 -2.53
C VAL A 20 -8.28 3.65 -2.12
N THR A 21 -8.42 4.12 -0.88
CA THR A 21 -7.49 5.08 -0.30
C THR A 21 -6.27 4.36 0.26
N LEU A 22 -5.08 4.79 -0.15
CA LEU A 22 -3.81 4.35 0.41
C LEU A 22 -3.43 5.25 1.60
N ILE A 23 -2.98 4.65 2.70
CA ILE A 23 -2.33 5.40 3.78
C ILE A 23 -0.82 5.36 3.51
N VAL A 24 -0.12 6.46 3.78
CA VAL A 24 1.35 6.50 3.68
C VAL A 24 1.94 5.29 4.42
N PRO A 25 2.79 4.48 3.78
CA PRO A 25 3.32 3.26 4.39
C PRO A 25 4.14 3.54 5.65
N GLU A 26 4.07 2.62 6.59
CA GLU A 26 5.01 2.56 7.71
C GLU A 26 6.19 1.67 7.32
N LEU A 27 7.41 2.08 7.67
CA LEU A 27 8.59 1.27 7.43
C LEU A 27 8.73 0.21 8.53
N ASP A 28 9.04 -1.02 8.13
CA ASP A 28 9.33 -2.07 9.10
C ASP A 28 10.68 -1.82 9.79
N LYS A 29 10.60 -1.41 11.05
CA LYS A 29 11.74 -1.15 11.94
C LYS A 29 12.38 -2.43 12.47
N THR A 30 11.75 -3.58 12.28
CA THR A 30 12.19 -4.88 12.82
C THR A 30 12.99 -5.72 11.83
N SER A 31 13.10 -5.27 10.58
CA SER A 31 13.85 -5.93 9.51
C SER A 31 15.37 -5.74 9.64
N PHE A 32 16.14 -6.64 8.98
CA PHE A 32 17.60 -6.88 8.99
C PHE A 32 18.59 -5.71 9.20
N TRP A 33 18.17 -4.46 9.03
CA TRP A 33 19.02 -3.27 9.13
C TRP A 33 18.83 -2.45 10.42
N ASN A 34 17.86 -2.81 11.28
CA ASN A 34 17.55 -2.10 12.54
C ASN A 34 17.53 -0.56 12.37
N ASP A 35 16.99 -0.12 11.24
CA ASP A 35 16.96 1.29 10.85
C ASP A 35 15.75 1.95 11.54
N PRO A 36 15.95 2.96 12.40
CA PRO A 36 14.86 3.62 13.11
C PRO A 36 14.10 4.63 12.23
N SER A 37 14.55 4.85 10.99
CA SER A 37 13.98 5.85 10.09
C SER A 37 12.51 5.60 9.79
N GLU A 38 11.71 6.66 9.81
CA GLU A 38 10.34 6.68 9.32
C GLU A 38 10.29 6.87 7.80
N PHE A 39 9.12 6.65 7.19
CA PHE A 39 8.93 6.88 5.75
C PHE A 39 9.32 8.30 5.33
N GLN A 40 8.97 9.30 6.14
CA GLN A 40 9.29 10.71 5.90
C GLN A 40 10.78 11.05 6.01
N ASP A 41 11.58 10.24 6.69
CA ASP A 41 13.01 10.46 6.82
C ASP A 41 13.76 10.02 5.55
N ILE A 42 13.13 9.15 4.75
CA ILE A 42 13.70 8.60 3.51
C ILE A 42 13.04 9.19 2.26
N PHE A 43 11.74 9.50 2.32
CA PHE A 43 10.94 9.96 1.21
C PHE A 43 10.24 11.28 1.51
N ASP A 44 10.23 12.20 0.53
CA ASP A 44 9.40 13.40 0.59
C ASP A 44 7.92 13.01 0.45
N VAL A 45 7.22 12.98 1.59
CA VAL A 45 5.81 12.57 1.69
C VAL A 45 4.90 13.51 0.91
N ASP A 46 5.17 14.81 0.95
CA ASP A 46 4.34 15.79 0.26
C ASP A 46 4.52 15.68 -1.25
N HIS A 47 5.74 15.46 -1.72
CA HIS A 47 5.99 15.16 -3.13
C HIS A 47 5.29 13.86 -3.56
N PHE A 48 5.40 12.79 -2.76
CA PHE A 48 4.77 11.49 -3.03
C PHE A 48 3.24 11.59 -3.17
N ILE A 49 2.58 12.33 -2.27
CA ILE A 49 1.13 12.53 -2.33
C ILE A 49 0.76 13.40 -3.54
N ASN A 50 1.48 14.50 -3.76
CA ASN A 50 1.14 15.46 -4.81
C ASN A 50 1.38 14.91 -6.23
N SER A 51 2.42 14.11 -6.43
CA SER A 51 2.75 13.51 -7.75
C SER A 51 1.74 12.45 -8.18
N LEU A 52 1.04 11.84 -7.23
CA LEU A 52 0.08 10.75 -7.43
C LEU A 52 -1.39 11.15 -7.21
N ARG A 53 -1.66 12.42 -6.87
CA ARG A 53 -3.00 12.92 -6.49
C ARG A 53 -4.10 12.63 -7.52
N ASP A 54 -3.74 12.61 -8.80
CA ASP A 54 -4.67 12.40 -9.93
C ASP A 54 -4.85 10.90 -10.25
N GLU A 55 -4.06 10.03 -9.61
CA GLU A 55 -4.00 8.58 -9.88
C GLU A 55 -4.59 7.75 -8.73
N VAL A 56 -4.27 8.12 -7.49
CA VAL A 56 -4.71 7.42 -6.29
C VAL A 56 -4.86 8.39 -5.13
N ARG A 57 -5.89 8.19 -4.29
CA ARG A 57 -6.06 8.97 -3.07
C ARG A 57 -5.12 8.45 -1.99
N ILE A 58 -4.19 9.30 -1.56
CA ILE A 58 -3.23 8.99 -0.49
C ILE A 58 -3.47 9.92 0.70
N LEU A 59 -3.51 9.38 1.92
CA LEU A 59 -3.57 10.15 3.16
C LEU A 59 -2.32 9.86 4.01
N LYS A 60 -1.79 10.90 4.68
CA LYS A 60 -0.68 10.76 5.63
C LYS A 60 -1.05 9.89 6.83
N GLU A 61 -2.29 10.04 7.31
CA GLU A 61 -2.80 9.32 8.47
C GLU A 61 -4.24 8.85 8.26
N LEU A 62 -4.64 7.86 9.05
CA LEU A 62 -6.03 7.41 9.10
C LEU A 62 -6.95 8.53 9.61
N PRO A 63 -8.13 8.72 9.00
CA PRO A 63 -9.14 9.63 9.54
C PRO A 63 -9.50 9.26 10.99
N PRO A 64 -9.79 10.22 11.89
CA PRO A 64 -9.95 9.96 13.33
C PRO A 64 -10.94 8.84 13.68
N ARG A 65 -12.06 8.77 12.95
CA ARG A 65 -13.08 7.73 13.15
C ARG A 65 -12.57 6.32 12.80
N VAL A 66 -11.70 6.23 11.79
CA VAL A 66 -11.10 4.99 11.33
C VAL A 66 -9.92 4.60 12.21
N LYS A 67 -9.08 5.58 12.59
CA LYS A 67 -7.96 5.41 13.52
C LYS A 67 -8.42 4.78 14.84
N ARG A 68 -9.51 5.29 15.44
CA ARG A 68 -10.11 4.71 16.65
C ARG A 68 -10.53 3.25 16.48
N ARG A 69 -11.00 2.83 15.30
CA ARG A 69 -11.35 1.43 15.05
C ARG A 69 -10.10 0.55 15.03
N VAL A 70 -9.03 1.02 14.41
CA VAL A 70 -7.74 0.31 14.38
C VAL A 70 -7.19 0.14 15.79
N GLU A 71 -7.21 1.21 16.60
CA GLU A 71 -6.80 1.20 18.02
C GLU A 71 -7.61 0.21 18.88
N LEU A 72 -8.88 0.00 18.54
CA LEU A 72 -9.75 -1.00 19.19
C LEU A 72 -9.59 -2.42 18.60
N GLY A 73 -8.61 -2.65 17.71
CA GLY A 73 -8.39 -3.94 17.06
C GLY A 73 -9.44 -4.30 15.99
N LEU A 74 -10.29 -3.36 15.58
CA LEU A 74 -11.35 -3.56 14.58
C LEU A 74 -10.85 -3.33 13.15
N HIS A 75 -9.70 -3.92 12.83
CA HIS A 75 -9.08 -3.93 11.51
C HIS A 75 -8.60 -5.35 11.20
N TYR A 76 -8.23 -5.61 9.94
CA TYR A 76 -7.69 -6.90 9.54
C TYR A 76 -6.24 -6.74 9.11
N SER A 77 -5.35 -7.56 9.66
CA SER A 77 -3.93 -7.55 9.33
C SER A 77 -3.53 -8.92 8.80
N LEU A 78 -2.88 -8.95 7.64
CA LEU A 78 -2.41 -10.18 7.01
C LEU A 78 -1.15 -9.94 6.18
N PRO A 79 -0.29 -10.94 6.02
CA PRO A 79 0.69 -10.91 4.96
C PRO A 79 -0.03 -11.12 3.62
N PRO A 80 0.19 -10.27 2.61
CA PRO A 80 -0.24 -10.56 1.25
C PRO A 80 0.42 -11.84 0.72
N VAL A 81 -0.15 -12.42 -0.33
CA VAL A 81 0.45 -13.57 -1.02
C VAL A 81 1.45 -13.07 -2.07
N SER A 82 2.69 -13.54 -2.03
CA SER A 82 3.74 -13.17 -2.99
C SER A 82 3.38 -13.57 -4.42
N TRP A 83 3.69 -12.70 -5.39
CA TRP A 83 3.46 -12.94 -6.83
C TRP A 83 2.00 -13.18 -7.19
N SER A 84 1.10 -12.63 -6.37
CA SER A 84 -0.32 -12.61 -6.68
C SER A 84 -0.60 -11.72 -7.89
N ASP A 85 -1.56 -12.15 -8.71
CA ASP A 85 -2.12 -11.33 -9.77
C ASP A 85 -3.14 -10.33 -9.22
N ILE A 86 -3.65 -9.46 -10.10
CA ILE A 86 -4.72 -8.50 -9.75
C ILE A 86 -5.97 -9.20 -9.19
N SER A 87 -6.31 -10.39 -9.69
CA SER A 87 -7.54 -11.08 -9.32
C SER A 87 -7.55 -11.51 -7.85
N TYR A 88 -6.38 -11.81 -7.26
CA TYR A 88 -6.24 -12.02 -5.82
C TYR A 88 -6.68 -10.78 -5.03
N TYR A 89 -6.25 -9.59 -5.45
CA TYR A 89 -6.60 -8.35 -4.77
C TYR A 89 -8.08 -8.02 -4.93
N GLU A 90 -8.68 -8.28 -6.08
CA GLU A 90 -10.11 -8.10 -6.32
C GLU A 90 -10.97 -9.10 -5.53
N ASN A 91 -10.59 -10.38 -5.51
CA ASN A 91 -11.43 -11.44 -4.97
C ASN A 91 -11.18 -11.72 -3.48
N GLN A 92 -10.00 -11.38 -2.95
CA GLN A 92 -9.66 -11.62 -1.55
C GLN A 92 -9.46 -10.34 -0.75
N ILE A 93 -8.70 -9.38 -1.25
CA ILE A 93 -8.36 -8.18 -0.48
C ILE A 93 -9.51 -7.17 -0.46
N LEU A 94 -10.15 -6.89 -1.60
CA LEU A 94 -11.25 -5.93 -1.67
C LEU A 94 -12.44 -6.31 -0.76
N PRO A 95 -12.90 -7.59 -0.70
CA PRO A 95 -13.94 -7.98 0.25
C PRO A 95 -13.54 -7.76 1.72
N LEU A 96 -12.26 -7.97 2.07
CA LEU A 96 -11.75 -7.68 3.41
C LEU A 96 -11.78 -6.18 3.70
N ILE A 97 -11.39 -5.33 2.75
CA ILE A 97 -11.49 -3.86 2.88
C ILE A 97 -12.95 -3.45 3.11
N GLN A 98 -13.89 -4.00 2.33
CA GLN A 98 -15.31 -3.69 2.47
C GLN A 98 -15.86 -4.11 3.84
N LYS A 99 -15.44 -5.27 4.36
CA LYS A 99 -15.85 -5.82 5.66
C LYS A 99 -15.26 -5.07 6.84
N TYR A 100 -13.93 -4.89 6.88
CA TYR A 100 -13.21 -4.37 8.03
C TYR A 100 -12.92 -2.86 7.97
N LYS A 101 -13.13 -2.23 6.81
CA LYS A 101 -12.82 -0.81 6.49
C LYS A 101 -11.33 -0.48 6.43
N VAL A 102 -10.49 -1.20 7.16
CA VAL A 102 -9.03 -1.10 7.11
C VAL A 102 -8.44 -2.50 6.99
N VAL A 103 -7.56 -2.66 6.01
CA VAL A 103 -6.71 -3.84 5.86
C VAL A 103 -5.26 -3.37 5.90
N GLN A 104 -4.48 -3.96 6.81
CA GLN A 104 -3.04 -3.74 6.90
C GLN A 104 -2.33 -4.94 6.25
N LEU A 105 -1.55 -4.66 5.21
CA LEU A 105 -0.68 -5.65 4.59
C LEU A 105 0.68 -5.59 5.28
N ASN A 106 0.93 -6.51 6.22
CA ASN A 106 2.03 -6.41 7.18
C ASN A 106 3.40 -6.91 6.65
N LYS A 107 3.47 -7.31 5.37
CA LYS A 107 4.70 -7.63 4.65
C LYS A 107 4.54 -7.23 3.18
N THR A 108 5.30 -6.25 2.72
CA THR A 108 5.17 -5.75 1.33
C THR A 108 6.32 -6.21 0.43
N ASP A 109 7.11 -7.21 0.84
CA ASP A 109 8.07 -7.91 -0.03
C ASP A 109 7.37 -8.71 -1.14
N THR A 110 6.05 -8.81 -1.07
CA THR A 110 5.17 -9.46 -2.04
C THR A 110 5.00 -8.63 -3.30
N ARG A 111 5.56 -9.13 -4.40
CA ARG A 111 5.47 -8.50 -5.71
C ARG A 111 4.10 -8.71 -6.34
N LEU A 112 3.52 -7.65 -6.91
CA LEU A 112 2.42 -7.79 -7.86
C LEU A 112 2.95 -8.47 -9.13
N ALA A 113 2.27 -9.50 -9.60
CA ALA A 113 2.66 -10.20 -10.83
C ALA A 113 2.62 -9.25 -12.03
N ASN A 114 3.67 -9.28 -12.87
CA ASN A 114 3.77 -8.40 -14.06
C ASN A 114 2.83 -8.82 -15.21
N ASN A 115 2.33 -10.05 -15.19
CA ASN A 115 1.57 -10.62 -16.30
C ASN A 115 0.11 -10.17 -16.23
N GLY A 116 -0.44 -9.72 -17.35
CA GLY A 116 -1.86 -9.37 -17.45
C GLY A 116 -2.25 -8.03 -16.83
N LEU A 117 -1.28 -7.20 -16.41
CA LEU A 117 -1.58 -5.86 -15.89
C LEU A 117 -1.91 -4.88 -17.05
N PRO A 118 -2.97 -4.07 -16.93
CA PRO A 118 -3.24 -2.96 -17.85
C PRO A 118 -2.04 -2.01 -18.00
N LEU A 119 -1.86 -1.43 -19.20
CA LEU A 119 -0.69 -0.61 -19.52
C LEU A 119 -0.58 0.65 -18.65
N ASP A 120 -1.70 1.24 -18.26
CA ASP A 120 -1.78 2.40 -17.37
C ASP A 120 -1.31 2.06 -15.94
N ILE A 121 -1.61 0.85 -15.44
CA ILE A 121 -1.09 0.34 -14.17
C ILE A 121 0.43 0.13 -14.25
N GLN A 122 0.92 -0.42 -15.36
CA GLN A 122 2.36 -0.57 -15.56
C GLN A 122 3.08 0.79 -15.62
N LYS A 123 2.52 1.78 -16.32
CA LYS A 123 3.05 3.15 -16.38
C LYS A 123 3.07 3.82 -15.01
N LEU A 124 2.05 3.60 -14.19
CA LEU A 124 1.99 4.16 -12.84
C LEU A 124 3.13 3.65 -11.95
N ARG A 125 3.48 2.37 -12.05
CA ARG A 125 4.60 1.80 -11.27
C ARG A 125 5.94 2.47 -11.58
N CYS A 126 6.11 3.02 -12.79
CA CYS A 126 7.30 3.77 -13.20
C CYS A 126 7.26 5.26 -12.81
N LYS A 127 6.13 5.78 -12.34
CA LYS A 127 5.94 7.19 -11.95
C LYS A 127 6.25 7.45 -10.47
N VAL A 128 6.09 6.42 -9.64
CA VAL A 128 6.37 6.41 -8.19
C VAL A 128 7.88 6.45 -7.93
#